data_AF-A0A7S3I6R4-F1
#
_entry.id   AF-A0A7S3I6R4-F1
#
_cell.length_a   1.000
_cell.length_b   1.000
_cell.length_c   1.000
_cell.angle_alpha   90.00
_cell.angle_beta   90.00
_cell.angle_gamma   90.00
#
_symmetry.space_group_name_H-M   'P 1'
#
loop_
_entity.id
_entity.type
_entity.pdbx_description
1 polymer ?
#
loop_
_entity_poly.entity_id
_entity_poly.type
_entity_poly.pdbx_seq_one_letter_code
_entity_poly.pdbx_strand_id
1 'polypeptide(L)'
;MGIMKWVQAMMKYHELLKVVNPKREKVREMNVMLAEVRARLDEKRKKLAEVRAMMQELQDAYEEKLETERQLTQKIQDCEVKLERASKIIGGLAGEKIRWSETVERLKKEGELLVGDCLVAAGMIAYSGPFTAIYRSELEAEWYQKISSLGIKISEGISMKRIMEDPVTTKIWTMASLPSDNLSIENAIITFASRRWPLMIDPQNQANKFIKSLAKQEDQCSHGFKNLKMSDPALMKQLELSIQHGEWFLVENVGEELDPSLE
;
A
#
# COMPACT_ATOMS: atom_id res chain seq x y z
N MET A 1 -50.23 -107.42 -52.30
CA MET A 1 -49.02 -107.27 -51.46
C MET A 1 -48.98 -106.01 -50.57
N GLY A 2 -50.09 -105.24 -50.42
CA GLY A 2 -50.11 -104.05 -49.55
C GLY A 2 -50.42 -104.31 -48.07
N ILE A 3 -51.34 -105.24 -47.79
CA ILE A 3 -51.86 -105.49 -46.43
C ILE A 3 -50.82 -106.16 -45.50
N MET A 4 -50.01 -107.11 -45.99
CA MET A 4 -48.99 -107.78 -45.16
C MET A 4 -47.86 -106.83 -44.72
N LYS A 5 -47.42 -105.94 -45.61
CA LYS A 5 -46.43 -104.89 -45.28
C LYS A 5 -47.01 -103.87 -44.29
N TRP A 6 -48.31 -103.57 -44.40
CA TRP A 6 -49.02 -102.70 -43.46
C TRP A 6 -49.11 -103.32 -42.07
N VAL A 7 -49.47 -104.60 -41.94
CA VAL A 7 -49.52 -105.30 -40.65
C VAL A 7 -48.14 -105.42 -39.99
N GLN A 8 -47.08 -105.75 -40.75
CA GLN A 8 -45.72 -105.76 -40.21
C GLN A 8 -45.23 -104.37 -39.79
N ALA A 9 -45.58 -103.32 -40.53
CA ALA A 9 -45.30 -101.95 -40.15
C ALA A 9 -46.07 -101.55 -38.89
N MET A 10 -47.32 -101.99 -38.74
CA MET A 10 -48.16 -101.70 -37.57
C MET A 10 -47.65 -102.40 -36.30
N MET A 11 -47.14 -103.64 -36.40
CA MET A 11 -46.51 -104.33 -35.26
C MET A 11 -45.19 -103.66 -34.85
N LYS A 12 -44.32 -103.32 -35.81
CA LYS A 12 -43.08 -102.57 -35.52
C LYS A 12 -43.38 -101.19 -34.93
N TYR A 13 -44.43 -100.53 -35.42
CA TYR A 13 -44.90 -99.26 -34.89
C TYR A 13 -45.44 -99.39 -33.46
N HIS A 14 -46.13 -100.50 -33.12
CA HIS A 14 -46.57 -100.78 -31.75
C HIS A 14 -45.39 -101.00 -30.79
N GLU A 15 -44.38 -101.80 -31.17
CA GLU A 15 -43.19 -102.00 -30.31
C GLU A 15 -42.39 -100.71 -30.12
N LEU A 16 -42.23 -99.91 -31.19
CA LEU A 16 -41.61 -98.59 -31.10
C LEU A 16 -42.42 -97.65 -30.20
N LEU A 17 -43.76 -97.65 -30.29
CA LEU A 17 -44.62 -96.85 -29.43
C LEU A 17 -44.50 -97.21 -27.94
N LYS A 18 -44.31 -98.49 -27.59
CA LYS A 18 -44.07 -98.93 -26.20
C LYS A 18 -42.79 -98.32 -25.62
N VAL A 19 -41.77 -98.06 -26.45
CA VAL A 19 -40.50 -97.46 -26.01
C VAL A 19 -40.53 -95.93 -26.11
N VAL A 20 -41.23 -95.38 -27.10
CA VAL A 20 -41.26 -93.94 -27.41
C VAL A 20 -42.28 -93.19 -26.56
N ASN A 21 -43.44 -93.76 -26.24
CA ASN A 21 -44.43 -93.12 -25.36
C ASN A 21 -43.88 -92.77 -23.97
N PRO A 22 -43.20 -93.66 -23.22
CA PRO A 22 -42.64 -93.30 -21.91
C PRO A 22 -41.53 -92.25 -22.03
N LYS A 23 -40.76 -92.23 -23.13
CA LYS A 23 -39.79 -91.16 -23.40
C LYS A 23 -40.47 -89.83 -23.70
N ARG A 24 -41.57 -89.83 -24.45
CA ARG A 24 -42.38 -88.62 -24.73
C ARG A 24 -43.03 -88.08 -23.46
N GLU A 25 -43.57 -88.95 -22.61
CA GLU A 25 -44.17 -88.54 -21.33
C GLU A 25 -43.11 -87.95 -20.39
N LYS A 26 -41.93 -88.57 -20.30
CA LYS A 26 -40.82 -88.07 -19.49
C LYS A 26 -40.25 -86.74 -20.00
N VAL A 27 -40.18 -86.55 -21.31
CA VAL A 27 -39.83 -85.25 -21.93
C VAL A 27 -40.90 -84.21 -21.62
N ARG A 28 -42.19 -84.58 -21.65
CA ARG A 28 -43.30 -83.68 -21.31
C ARG A 28 -43.24 -83.26 -19.84
N GLU A 29 -43.05 -84.19 -18.91
CA GLU A 29 -42.86 -83.90 -17.47
C GLU A 29 -41.65 -83.02 -17.21
N MET A 30 -40.50 -83.32 -17.82
CA MET A 30 -39.30 -82.48 -17.70
C MET A 30 -39.52 -81.08 -18.28
N ASN A 31 -40.24 -80.95 -19.40
CA ASN A 31 -40.57 -79.64 -19.97
C ASN A 31 -41.49 -78.81 -19.04
N VAL A 32 -42.44 -79.45 -18.35
CA VAL A 32 -43.30 -78.78 -17.36
C VAL A 32 -42.47 -78.33 -16.16
N MET A 33 -41.64 -79.20 -15.58
CA MET A 33 -40.74 -78.81 -14.48
C MET A 33 -39.75 -77.71 -14.89
N LEU A 34 -39.19 -77.80 -16.09
CA LEU A 34 -38.27 -76.79 -16.62
C LEU A 34 -38.96 -75.44 -16.82
N ALA A 35 -40.23 -75.43 -17.23
CA ALA A 35 -41.03 -74.21 -17.33
C ALA A 35 -41.29 -73.58 -15.95
N GLU A 36 -41.62 -74.37 -14.93
CA GLU A 36 -41.80 -73.87 -13.56
C GLU A 36 -40.52 -73.32 -12.93
N VAL A 37 -39.39 -74.00 -13.12
CA VAL A 37 -38.09 -73.55 -12.62
C VAL A 37 -37.65 -72.28 -13.34
N ARG A 38 -37.87 -72.17 -14.66
CA ARG A 38 -37.62 -70.95 -15.42
C ARG A 38 -38.49 -69.79 -14.95
N ALA A 39 -39.78 -70.01 -14.68
CA ALA A 39 -40.66 -68.97 -14.16
C ALA A 39 -40.19 -68.45 -12.78
N ARG A 40 -39.79 -69.34 -11.87
CA ARG A 40 -39.21 -68.94 -10.57
C ARG A 40 -37.87 -68.22 -10.72
N LEU A 41 -37.02 -68.66 -11.65
CA LEU A 41 -35.74 -68.02 -11.95
C LEU A 41 -35.97 -66.57 -12.45
N ASP A 42 -36.92 -66.37 -13.37
CA ASP A 42 -37.24 -65.06 -13.92
C ASP A 42 -37.85 -64.14 -12.86
N GLU A 43 -38.70 -64.65 -11.97
CA GLU A 43 -39.24 -63.87 -10.85
C GLU A 43 -38.13 -63.40 -9.89
N LYS A 44 -37.20 -64.30 -9.54
CA LYS A 44 -36.05 -63.97 -8.68
C LYS A 44 -35.09 -63.00 -9.38
N ARG A 45 -34.88 -63.14 -10.69
CA ARG A 45 -34.08 -62.20 -11.50
C ARG A 45 -34.70 -60.82 -11.54
N LYS A 46 -36.03 -60.70 -11.69
CA LYS A 46 -36.75 -59.42 -11.63
C LYS A 46 -36.57 -58.74 -10.27
N LYS A 47 -36.81 -59.46 -9.17
CA LYS A 47 -36.59 -58.93 -7.81
C LYS A 47 -35.15 -58.50 -7.57
N LEU A 48 -34.17 -59.27 -8.07
CA LEU A 48 -32.76 -58.90 -7.98
C LEU A 48 -32.47 -57.62 -8.79
N ALA A 49 -33.07 -57.46 -9.96
CA ALA A 49 -32.92 -56.26 -10.78
C ALA A 49 -33.51 -55.02 -10.11
N GLU A 50 -34.70 -55.14 -9.49
CA GLU A 50 -35.34 -54.06 -8.72
C GLU A 50 -34.47 -53.62 -7.54
N VAL A 51 -33.97 -54.56 -6.73
CA VAL A 51 -33.11 -54.25 -5.60
C VAL A 51 -31.78 -53.63 -6.05
N ARG A 52 -31.20 -54.12 -7.16
CA ARG A 52 -29.99 -53.52 -7.74
C ARG A 52 -30.22 -52.10 -8.23
N ALA A 53 -31.37 -51.83 -8.85
CA ALA A 53 -31.73 -50.49 -9.29
C ALA A 53 -31.87 -49.52 -8.10
N MET A 54 -32.58 -49.93 -7.05
CA MET A 54 -32.69 -49.14 -5.81
C MET A 54 -31.32 -48.92 -5.14
N MET A 55 -30.47 -49.93 -5.14
CA MET A 55 -29.12 -49.82 -4.58
C MET A 55 -28.25 -48.84 -5.38
N GLN A 56 -28.40 -48.83 -6.71
CA GLN A 56 -27.71 -47.88 -7.57
C GLN A 56 -28.20 -46.45 -7.33
N GLU A 57 -29.52 -46.22 -7.27
CA GLU A 57 -30.08 -44.89 -6.97
C GLU A 57 -29.61 -44.37 -5.61
N LEU A 58 -29.57 -45.24 -4.59
CA LEU A 58 -29.10 -44.86 -3.26
C LEU A 58 -27.59 -44.55 -3.26
N GLN A 59 -26.81 -45.32 -4.02
CA GLN A 59 -25.38 -45.11 -4.19
C GLN A 59 -25.10 -43.77 -4.87
N ASP A 60 -25.81 -43.47 -5.97
CA ASP A 60 -25.66 -42.22 -6.72
C ASP A 60 -26.04 -41.01 -5.85
N ALA A 61 -27.15 -41.10 -5.11
CA ALA A 61 -27.57 -40.05 -4.16
C ALA A 61 -26.58 -39.88 -2.99
N TYR A 62 -25.99 -40.97 -2.51
CA TYR A 62 -24.97 -40.91 -1.47
C TYR A 62 -23.70 -40.21 -1.97
N GLU A 63 -23.24 -40.53 -3.18
CA GLU A 63 -22.08 -39.90 -3.79
C GLU A 63 -22.31 -38.40 -4.05
N GLU A 64 -23.50 -38.01 -4.51
CA GLU A 64 -23.88 -36.60 -4.66
C GLU A 64 -23.82 -35.87 -3.31
N LYS A 65 -24.42 -36.44 -2.25
CA LYS A 65 -24.39 -35.84 -0.91
C LYS A 65 -22.98 -35.68 -0.38
N LEU A 66 -22.13 -36.69 -0.58
CA LEU A 66 -20.76 -36.68 -0.11
C LEU A 66 -19.91 -35.63 -0.85
N GLU A 67 -20.16 -35.42 -2.14
CA GLU A 67 -19.54 -34.33 -2.91
C GLU A 67 -20.03 -32.96 -2.43
N THR A 68 -21.34 -32.79 -2.17
CA THR A 68 -21.85 -31.53 -1.60
C THR A 68 -21.27 -31.24 -0.22
N GLU A 69 -21.08 -32.26 0.63
CA GLU A 69 -20.48 -32.13 1.95
C GLU A 69 -19.02 -31.66 1.84
N ARG A 70 -18.23 -32.25 0.93
CA ARG A 70 -16.85 -31.81 0.68
C ARG A 70 -16.78 -30.36 0.23
N GLN A 71 -17.61 -29.96 -0.73
CA GLN A 71 -17.64 -28.59 -1.24
C GLN A 71 -18.03 -27.58 -0.17
N LEU A 72 -19.01 -27.91 0.67
CA LEU A 72 -19.41 -27.06 1.80
C LEU A 72 -18.28 -26.95 2.83
N THR A 73 -17.63 -28.07 3.16
CA THR A 73 -16.50 -28.10 4.10
C THR A 73 -15.35 -27.23 3.61
N GLN A 74 -15.01 -27.31 2.32
CA GLN A 74 -13.96 -26.48 1.72
C GLN A 74 -14.34 -24.98 1.76
N LYS A 75 -15.59 -24.63 1.46
CA LYS A 75 -16.08 -23.25 1.55
C LYS A 75 -16.02 -22.71 2.98
N ILE A 76 -16.33 -23.53 3.98
CA ILE A 76 -16.24 -23.15 5.39
C ILE A 76 -14.78 -22.84 5.75
N GLN A 77 -13.84 -23.74 5.42
CA GLN A 77 -12.41 -23.53 5.67
C GLN A 77 -11.89 -22.25 4.99
N ASP A 78 -12.26 -22.03 3.73
CA ASP A 78 -11.87 -20.81 3.00
C ASP A 78 -12.45 -19.55 3.65
N CYS A 79 -13.68 -19.62 4.18
CA CYS A 79 -14.32 -18.51 4.88
C CYS A 79 -13.61 -18.21 6.22
N GLU A 80 -13.29 -19.23 7.00
CA GLU A 80 -12.56 -19.10 8.26
C GLU A 80 -11.20 -18.42 8.05
N VAL A 81 -10.44 -18.87 7.04
CA VAL A 81 -9.14 -18.27 6.70
C VAL A 81 -9.31 -16.81 6.26
N LYS A 82 -10.33 -16.49 5.47
CA LYS A 82 -10.63 -15.10 5.06
C LYS A 82 -11.00 -14.24 6.25
N LEU A 83 -11.80 -14.75 7.18
CA LEU A 83 -12.23 -14.05 8.38
C LEU A 83 -11.06 -13.79 9.32
N GLU A 84 -10.17 -14.77 9.52
CA GLU A 84 -8.96 -14.59 10.32
C GLU A 84 -8.04 -13.50 9.73
N ARG A 85 -7.84 -13.52 8.41
CA ARG A 85 -7.06 -12.49 7.70
C ARG A 85 -7.69 -11.11 7.84
N ALA A 86 -9.01 -11.00 7.65
CA ALA A 86 -9.74 -9.74 7.80
C ALA A 86 -9.62 -9.20 9.24
N SER A 87 -9.75 -10.07 10.25
CA SER A 87 -9.59 -9.70 11.66
C SER A 87 -8.19 -9.16 11.95
N LYS A 88 -7.14 -9.81 11.44
CA LYS A 88 -5.75 -9.33 11.56
C LYS A 88 -5.56 -7.95 10.93
N ILE A 89 -6.11 -7.73 9.73
CA ILE A 89 -6.06 -6.43 9.04
C ILE A 89 -6.81 -5.37 9.86
N ILE A 90 -8.04 -5.64 10.30
CA ILE A 90 -8.83 -4.70 11.10
C ILE A 90 -8.11 -4.37 12.42
N GLY A 91 -7.54 -5.36 13.09
CA GLY A 91 -6.75 -5.17 14.31
C GLY A 91 -5.51 -4.29 14.08
N GLY A 92 -4.76 -4.54 12.98
CA GLY A 92 -3.61 -3.72 12.60
C GLY A 92 -3.98 -2.29 12.23
N LEU A 93 -5.09 -2.10 11.50
CA LEU A 93 -5.55 -0.77 11.07
C LEU A 93 -6.31 0.00 12.16
N ALA A 94 -6.78 -0.66 13.22
CA ALA A 94 -7.48 0.01 14.31
C ALA A 94 -6.59 1.06 15.01
N GLY A 95 -5.32 0.72 15.26
CA GLY A 95 -4.35 1.66 15.81
C GLY A 95 -4.01 2.79 14.83
N GLU A 96 -3.92 2.48 13.54
CA GLU A 96 -3.70 3.49 12.49
C GLU A 96 -4.85 4.49 12.39
N LYS A 97 -6.10 4.00 12.47
CA LYS A 97 -7.30 4.85 12.44
C LYS A 97 -7.28 5.87 13.58
N ILE A 98 -6.94 5.46 14.81
CA ILE A 98 -6.86 6.37 15.96
C ILE A 98 -5.79 7.43 15.69
N ARG A 99 -4.57 7.00 15.34
CA ARG A 99 -3.44 7.90 15.08
C ARG A 99 -3.75 8.92 13.97
N TRP A 100 -4.36 8.48 12.88
CA TRP A 100 -4.74 9.36 11.78
C TRP A 100 -5.86 10.31 12.18
N SER A 101 -6.83 9.85 12.99
CA SER A 101 -7.90 10.71 13.49
C SER A 101 -7.34 11.82 14.39
N GLU A 102 -6.44 11.47 15.31
CA GLU A 102 -5.72 12.44 16.16
C GLU A 102 -4.86 13.39 15.34
N THR A 103 -4.17 12.88 14.31
CA THR A 103 -3.35 13.70 13.41
C THR A 103 -4.20 14.69 12.63
N VAL A 104 -5.35 14.26 12.11
CA VAL A 104 -6.30 15.13 11.38
C VAL A 104 -6.86 16.20 12.32
N GLU A 105 -7.23 15.84 13.55
CA GLU A 105 -7.72 16.82 14.52
C GLU A 105 -6.65 17.86 14.88
N ARG A 106 -5.41 17.41 15.10
CA ARG A 106 -4.27 18.30 15.36
C ARG A 106 -4.00 19.24 14.18
N LEU A 107 -3.88 18.69 12.96
CA LEU A 107 -3.64 19.48 11.76
C LEU A 107 -4.76 20.49 11.48
N LYS A 108 -6.00 20.13 11.81
CA LYS A 108 -7.13 21.06 11.71
C LYS A 108 -6.98 22.25 12.66
N LYS A 109 -6.55 22.00 13.91
CA LYS A 109 -6.26 23.08 14.89
C LYS A 109 -5.08 23.94 14.43
N GLU A 110 -4.00 23.32 13.97
CA GLU A 110 -2.83 24.04 13.42
C GLU A 110 -3.19 24.87 12.19
N GLY A 111 -4.05 24.35 11.31
CA GLY A 111 -4.53 25.07 10.11
C GLY A 111 -5.31 26.34 10.43
N GLU A 112 -6.00 26.40 11.57
CA GLU A 112 -6.68 27.63 12.03
C GLU A 112 -5.70 28.71 12.52
N LEU A 113 -4.52 28.32 13.00
CA LEU A 113 -3.47 29.20 13.53
C LEU A 113 -2.46 29.62 12.45
N LEU A 114 -2.37 28.85 11.36
CA LEU A 114 -1.38 28.99 10.30
C LEU A 114 -1.27 30.40 9.73
N VAL A 115 -2.39 31.09 9.53
CA VAL A 115 -2.39 32.46 8.99
C VAL A 115 -1.67 33.43 9.92
N GLY A 116 -1.94 33.37 11.22
CA GLY A 116 -1.26 34.21 12.22
C GLY A 116 0.22 33.88 12.34
N ASP A 117 0.54 32.59 12.35
CA ASP A 117 1.92 32.11 12.44
C ASP A 117 2.75 32.55 11.22
N CYS A 118 2.24 32.36 10.00
CA CYS A 118 2.90 32.81 8.78
C CYS A 118 3.12 34.32 8.74
N LEU A 119 2.19 35.13 9.28
CA LEU A 119 2.35 36.59 9.35
C LEU A 119 3.55 36.99 10.24
N VAL A 120 3.72 36.34 11.40
CA VAL A 120 4.88 36.58 12.26
C VAL A 120 6.17 36.16 11.56
N ALA A 121 6.23 34.95 11.01
CA ALA A 121 7.43 34.49 10.30
C ALA A 121 7.79 35.41 9.14
N ALA A 122 6.82 35.81 8.31
CA ALA A 122 7.05 36.71 7.18
C ALA A 122 7.51 38.10 7.63
N GLY A 123 6.89 38.66 8.68
CA GLY A 123 7.30 39.94 9.26
C GLY A 123 8.73 39.89 9.80
N MET A 124 9.07 38.80 10.50
CA MET A 124 10.41 38.60 11.03
C MET A 124 11.44 38.41 9.91
N ILE A 125 11.20 37.59 8.89
CA ILE A 125 12.14 37.41 7.76
C ILE A 125 12.36 38.74 7.02
N ALA A 126 11.29 39.52 6.80
CA ALA A 126 11.37 40.77 6.05
C ALA A 126 12.08 41.90 6.80
N TYR A 127 11.89 42.01 8.12
CA TYR A 127 12.30 43.19 8.89
C TYR A 127 13.31 42.92 9.99
N SER A 128 13.46 41.68 10.47
CA SER A 128 14.26 41.40 11.68
C SER A 128 15.77 41.26 11.42
N GLY A 129 16.19 41.10 10.16
CA GLY A 129 17.57 40.82 9.76
C GLY A 129 18.63 41.72 10.41
N PRO A 130 18.51 43.05 10.36
CA PRO A 130 19.51 43.97 10.92
C PRO A 130 19.54 44.06 12.46
N PHE A 131 18.56 43.50 13.16
CA PHE A 131 18.39 43.71 14.60
C PHE A 131 19.07 42.64 15.46
N THR A 132 19.32 42.99 16.73
CA THR A 132 19.92 42.10 17.73
C THR A 132 18.90 41.10 18.29
N ALA A 133 19.38 39.99 18.86
CA ALA A 133 18.51 38.94 19.43
C ALA A 133 17.47 39.46 20.44
N ILE A 134 17.85 40.44 21.27
CA ILE A 134 16.97 41.04 22.27
C ILE A 134 15.83 41.78 21.56
N TYR A 135 16.16 42.64 20.60
CA TYR A 135 15.16 43.41 19.87
C TYR A 135 14.28 42.52 19.01
N ARG A 136 14.81 41.42 18.45
CA ARG A 136 13.98 40.43 17.74
C ARG A 136 12.94 39.79 18.64
N SER A 137 13.31 39.41 19.86
CA SER A 137 12.37 38.88 20.86
C SER A 137 11.27 39.89 21.21
N GLU A 138 11.64 41.16 21.38
CA GLU A 138 10.67 42.25 21.64
C GLU A 138 9.73 42.46 20.46
N LEU A 139 10.26 42.43 19.23
CA LEU A 139 9.50 42.57 18.00
C LEU A 139 8.52 41.41 17.79
N GLU A 140 8.92 40.17 18.06
CA GLU A 140 8.02 39.00 18.02
C GLU A 140 6.85 39.16 19.00
N ALA A 141 7.13 39.65 20.21
CA ALA A 141 6.08 39.91 21.21
C ALA A 141 5.12 41.02 20.75
N GLU A 142 5.62 42.08 20.13
CA GLU A 142 4.80 43.15 19.56
C GLU A 142 3.93 42.65 18.40
N TRP A 143 4.50 41.86 17.48
CA TRP A 143 3.76 41.21 16.40
C TRP A 143 2.64 40.33 16.94
N TYR A 144 2.94 39.50 17.95
CA TYR A 144 1.95 38.64 18.59
C TYR A 144 0.78 39.44 19.17
N GLN A 145 1.08 40.50 19.94
CA GLN A 145 0.05 41.37 20.51
C GLN A 145 -0.79 42.05 19.43
N LYS A 146 -0.15 42.56 18.37
CA LYS A 146 -0.84 43.27 17.30
C LYS A 146 -1.77 42.34 16.51
N ILE A 147 -1.29 41.16 16.11
CA ILE A 147 -2.07 40.17 15.37
C ILE A 147 -3.24 39.67 16.23
N SER A 148 -3.00 39.42 17.53
CA SER A 148 -4.05 39.03 18.48
C SER A 148 -5.13 40.12 18.62
N SER A 149 -4.74 41.39 18.66
CA SER A 149 -5.70 42.53 18.73
C SER A 149 -6.60 42.64 17.50
N LEU A 150 -6.17 42.10 16.35
CA LEU A 150 -6.94 42.07 15.10
C LEU A 150 -7.89 40.86 15.02
N GLY A 151 -7.93 40.01 16.05
CA GLY A 151 -8.78 38.81 16.09
C GLY A 151 -8.28 37.66 15.21
N ILE A 152 -7.03 37.72 14.73
CA ILE A 152 -6.40 36.63 13.99
C ILE A 152 -5.88 35.61 14.99
N LYS A 153 -6.24 34.34 14.80
CA LYS A 153 -5.75 33.24 15.64
C LYS A 153 -4.27 33.02 15.38
N ILE A 154 -3.51 32.88 16.46
CA ILE A 154 -2.06 32.70 16.43
C ILE A 154 -1.63 31.70 17.51
N SER A 155 -0.55 30.97 17.26
CA SER A 155 0.00 30.03 18.22
C SER A 155 0.59 30.75 19.43
N GLU A 156 0.36 30.21 20.62
CA GLU A 156 0.95 30.73 21.85
C GLU A 156 2.46 30.44 21.88
N GLY A 157 3.27 31.43 22.25
CA GLY A 157 4.74 31.33 22.22
C GLY A 157 5.28 31.11 20.82
N ILE A 158 4.72 31.80 19.82
CA ILE A 158 5.20 31.74 18.45
C ILE A 158 6.56 32.44 18.31
N SER A 159 7.44 31.84 17.50
CA SER A 159 8.70 32.45 17.09
C SER A 159 8.98 32.10 15.64
N MET A 160 9.72 32.96 14.94
CA MET A 160 10.14 32.72 13.56
C MET A 160 10.91 31.40 13.46
N LYS A 161 11.82 31.15 14.41
CA LYS A 161 12.57 29.90 14.49
C LYS A 161 11.64 28.69 14.53
N ARG A 162 10.64 28.68 15.42
CA ARG A 162 9.71 27.55 15.57
C ARG A 162 8.94 27.22 14.29
N ILE A 163 8.62 28.22 13.47
CA ILE A 163 7.86 28.04 12.23
C ILE A 163 8.76 27.56 11.09
N MET A 164 9.96 28.14 10.98
CA MET A 164 10.83 28.00 9.81
C MET A 164 11.97 26.98 10.00
N GLU A 165 12.22 26.54 11.23
CA GLU A 165 13.29 25.59 11.53
C GLU A 165 12.95 24.19 11.00
N ASP A 166 13.78 23.71 10.08
CA ASP A 166 13.83 22.30 9.71
C ASP A 166 15.00 21.62 10.43
N PRO A 167 14.76 20.62 11.31
CA PRO A 167 15.82 19.94 12.05
C PRO A 167 16.89 19.27 11.18
N VAL A 168 16.56 18.89 9.95
CA VAL A 168 17.54 18.30 9.02
C VAL A 168 18.47 19.40 8.50
N THR A 169 17.91 20.49 8.02
CA THR A 169 18.66 21.65 7.54
C THR A 169 19.53 22.27 8.64
N THR A 170 19.03 22.41 9.88
CA THR A 170 19.83 22.91 11.02
C THR A 170 21.05 22.03 11.29
N LYS A 171 20.91 20.69 11.16
CA LYS A 171 22.06 19.77 11.30
C LYS A 171 23.08 19.95 10.20
N ILE A 172 22.62 20.12 8.95
CA ILE A 172 23.51 20.40 7.81
C ILE A 172 24.29 21.69 8.06
N TRP A 173 23.61 22.75 8.52
CA TRP A 173 24.27 24.01 8.87
C TRP A 173 25.28 23.85 10.00
N THR A 174 24.95 23.09 11.03
CA THR A 174 25.86 22.80 12.14
C THR A 174 27.11 22.05 11.67
N MET A 175 26.95 21.08 10.76
CA MET A 175 28.07 20.40 10.12
C MET A 175 28.91 21.34 9.24
N ALA A 176 28.29 22.37 8.67
CA ALA A 176 28.94 23.44 7.93
C ALA A 176 29.52 24.56 8.83
N SER A 177 29.79 24.28 10.11
CA SER A 177 30.40 25.21 11.07
C SER A 177 29.50 26.37 11.52
N LEU A 178 28.17 26.29 11.35
CA LEU A 178 27.25 27.20 12.02
C LEU A 178 27.14 26.80 13.51
N PRO A 179 27.31 27.72 14.47
CA PRO A 179 27.01 27.46 15.86
C PRO A 179 25.54 27.10 16.08
N SER A 180 25.28 26.30 17.11
CA SER A 180 23.94 25.78 17.43
C SER A 180 23.10 26.72 18.31
N ASP A 181 23.55 27.95 18.53
CA ASP A 181 22.78 28.94 19.29
C ASP A 181 21.59 29.49 18.48
N ASN A 182 20.60 30.03 19.19
CA ASN A 182 19.37 30.52 18.57
C ASN A 182 19.62 31.65 17.56
N LEU A 183 20.51 32.59 17.87
CA LEU A 183 20.77 33.74 17.01
C LEU A 183 21.43 33.31 15.70
N SER A 184 22.40 32.39 15.75
CA SER A 184 23.05 31.84 14.55
C SER A 184 22.05 31.12 13.65
N ILE A 185 21.14 30.32 14.23
CA ILE A 185 20.09 29.61 13.49
C ILE A 185 19.09 30.61 12.88
N GLU A 186 18.64 31.62 13.62
CA GLU A 186 17.76 32.66 13.10
C GLU A 186 18.40 33.44 11.94
N ASN A 187 19.68 33.79 12.05
CA ASN A 187 20.41 34.46 10.97
C ASN A 187 20.50 33.58 9.73
N ALA A 188 20.73 32.28 9.89
CA ALA A 188 20.72 31.34 8.78
C ALA A 188 19.32 31.24 8.14
N ILE A 189 18.26 31.12 8.94
CA ILE A 189 16.87 31.12 8.46
C ILE A 189 16.59 32.37 7.63
N ILE A 190 16.92 33.57 8.15
CA ILE A 190 16.72 34.83 7.43
C ILE A 190 17.53 34.84 6.14
N THR A 191 18.77 34.35 6.16
CA THR A 191 19.67 34.31 5.00
C THR A 191 19.08 33.49 3.85
N PHE A 192 18.60 32.28 4.13
CA PHE A 192 18.08 31.36 3.11
C PHE A 192 16.61 31.58 2.75
N ALA A 193 15.81 32.18 3.66
CA ALA A 193 14.40 32.48 3.39
C ALA A 193 14.18 33.87 2.77
N SER A 194 15.19 34.75 2.80
CA SER A 194 15.10 36.08 2.19
C SER A 194 15.09 36.00 0.67
N ARG A 195 14.23 36.81 0.03
CA ARG A 195 14.20 36.94 -1.43
C ARG A 195 15.38 37.75 -1.98
N ARG A 196 15.95 38.63 -1.15
CA ARG A 196 17.10 39.47 -1.50
C ARG A 196 18.37 38.83 -0.96
N TRP A 197 19.47 39.01 -1.67
CA TRP A 197 20.78 38.58 -1.22
C TRP A 197 21.17 39.37 0.05
N PRO A 198 21.39 38.68 1.19
CA PRO A 198 21.64 39.36 2.46
C PRO A 198 23.07 39.88 2.54
N LEU A 199 23.22 41.14 2.97
CA LEU A 199 24.50 41.69 3.38
C LEU A 199 24.81 41.23 4.81
N MET A 200 25.89 40.46 4.97
CA MET A 200 26.27 39.90 6.28
C MET A 200 27.28 40.81 6.98
N ILE A 201 26.92 41.32 8.15
CA ILE A 201 27.83 42.05 9.05
C ILE A 201 28.55 41.02 9.92
N ASP A 202 29.77 40.64 9.54
CA ASP A 202 30.49 39.51 10.13
C ASP A 202 31.90 39.88 10.64
N PRO A 203 32.02 40.49 11.84
CA PRO A 203 33.32 40.87 12.40
C PRO A 203 34.20 39.68 12.78
N GLN A 204 33.62 38.47 12.94
CA GLN A 204 34.33 37.27 13.38
C GLN A 204 34.64 36.28 12.23
N ASN A 205 34.26 36.61 11.00
CA ASN A 205 34.32 35.73 9.83
C ASN A 205 33.58 34.38 10.05
N GLN A 206 32.55 34.37 10.89
CA GLN A 206 31.76 33.18 11.17
C GLN A 206 30.85 32.83 9.97
N ALA A 207 30.09 33.81 9.48
CA ALA A 207 29.21 33.64 8.34
C ALA A 207 30.02 33.33 7.07
N ASN A 208 31.18 33.97 6.91
CA ASN A 208 32.10 33.68 5.81
C ASN A 208 32.56 32.21 5.78
N LYS A 209 33.03 31.70 6.93
CA LYS A 209 33.43 30.29 7.07
C LYS A 209 32.26 29.35 6.85
N PHE A 210 31.09 29.69 7.39
CA PHE A 210 29.86 28.93 7.25
C PHE A 210 29.46 28.76 5.78
N ILE A 211 29.31 29.85 5.02
CA ILE A 211 28.91 29.80 3.60
C ILE A 211 29.93 29.03 2.76
N LYS A 212 31.23 29.27 2.98
CA LYS A 212 32.28 28.51 2.29
C LYS A 212 32.29 27.03 2.63
N SER A 213 31.99 26.67 3.88
CA SER A 213 31.93 25.27 4.29
C SER A 213 30.69 24.58 3.75
N LEU A 214 29.56 25.30 3.69
CA LEU A 214 28.31 24.80 3.12
C LEU A 214 28.46 24.57 1.62
N ALA A 215 29.08 25.52 0.91
CA ALA A 215 29.31 25.45 -0.53
C ALA A 215 30.27 24.31 -0.96
N LYS A 216 31.05 23.74 -0.03
CA LYS A 216 31.88 22.55 -0.29
C LYS A 216 31.10 21.25 -0.28
N GLN A 217 29.88 21.24 0.24
CA GLN A 217 29.02 20.07 0.21
C GLN A 217 28.38 19.96 -1.17
N GLU A 218 28.71 18.91 -1.92
CA GLU A 218 28.25 18.70 -3.31
C GLU A 218 26.71 18.72 -3.43
N ASP A 219 26.02 18.19 -2.41
CA ASP A 219 24.55 18.16 -2.34
C ASP A 219 23.92 19.56 -2.26
N GLN A 220 24.66 20.58 -1.83
CA GLN A 220 24.16 21.95 -1.64
C GLN A 220 24.53 22.87 -2.80
N CYS A 221 25.68 22.65 -3.44
CA CYS A 221 26.21 23.52 -4.48
C CYS A 221 26.73 22.71 -5.68
N SER A 222 25.80 22.09 -6.42
CA SER A 222 26.11 21.23 -7.58
C SER A 222 26.75 21.99 -8.75
N HIS A 223 26.46 23.28 -8.88
CA HIS A 223 26.91 24.11 -9.99
C HIS A 223 28.26 24.79 -9.75
N GLY A 224 28.81 24.73 -8.52
CA GLY A 224 30.10 25.29 -8.16
C GLY A 224 30.01 26.61 -7.39
N PHE A 225 31.12 26.99 -6.74
CA PHE A 225 31.21 28.14 -5.84
C PHE A 225 32.41 29.04 -6.16
N LYS A 226 32.19 30.35 -6.22
CA LYS A 226 33.25 31.36 -6.40
C LYS A 226 33.33 32.33 -5.23
N ASN A 227 34.54 32.52 -4.72
CA ASN A 227 34.83 33.55 -3.72
C ASN A 227 35.47 34.77 -4.40
N LEU A 228 34.76 35.88 -4.40
CA LEU A 228 35.10 37.12 -5.09
C LEU A 228 35.41 38.22 -4.08
N LYS A 229 36.17 39.24 -4.50
CA LYS A 229 36.45 40.44 -3.71
C LYS A 229 35.96 41.66 -4.45
N MET A 230 35.42 42.65 -3.73
CA MET A 230 34.95 43.88 -4.35
C MET A 230 36.05 44.66 -5.10
N SER A 231 37.31 44.50 -4.68
CA SER A 231 38.48 45.13 -5.31
C SER A 231 38.93 44.46 -6.63
N ASP A 232 38.32 43.35 -7.04
CA ASP A 232 38.73 42.63 -8.25
C ASP A 232 38.21 43.34 -9.51
N PRO A 233 39.08 43.80 -10.43
CA PRO A 233 38.64 44.42 -11.68
C PRO A 233 37.85 43.48 -12.60
N ALA A 234 37.94 42.16 -12.40
CA ALA A 234 37.18 41.16 -13.15
C ALA A 234 35.85 40.76 -12.47
N LEU A 235 35.47 41.39 -11.34
CA LEU A 235 34.28 41.05 -10.55
C LEU A 235 33.02 40.93 -11.41
N MET A 236 32.69 41.97 -12.18
CA MET A 236 31.46 42.00 -13.00
C MET A 236 31.41 40.87 -14.02
N LYS A 237 32.55 40.58 -14.66
CA LYS A 237 32.66 39.48 -15.63
C LYS A 237 32.50 38.11 -14.96
N GLN A 238 33.06 37.94 -13.77
CA GLN A 238 32.94 36.70 -13.01
C GLN A 238 31.52 36.49 -12.48
N LEU A 239 30.85 37.55 -12.03
CA LEU A 239 29.45 37.52 -11.64
C LEU A 239 28.54 37.13 -12.81
N GLU A 240 28.73 37.74 -13.98
CA GLU A 240 27.97 37.39 -15.19
C GLU A 240 28.11 35.90 -15.53
N LEU A 241 29.34 35.38 -15.50
CA LEU A 241 29.60 33.96 -15.75
C LEU A 241 28.96 33.07 -14.68
N SER A 242 28.98 33.46 -13.41
CA SER A 242 28.34 32.68 -12.34
C SER A 242 26.82 32.66 -12.46
N ILE A 243 26.20 33.79 -12.86
CA ILE A 243 24.77 33.86 -13.14
C ILE A 243 24.41 32.94 -14.31
N GLN A 244 25.21 32.93 -15.40
CA GLN A 244 24.96 32.08 -16.57
C GLN A 244 25.05 30.57 -16.24
N HIS A 245 25.96 30.17 -15.35
CA HIS A 245 26.16 28.77 -14.98
C HIS A 245 25.37 28.33 -13.74
N GLY A 246 24.70 29.25 -13.04
CA GLY A 246 24.00 28.97 -11.79
C GLY A 246 24.93 28.71 -10.60
N GLU A 247 26.18 29.17 -10.67
CA GLU A 247 27.17 29.04 -9.60
C GLU A 247 26.83 29.96 -8.42
N TRP A 248 27.07 29.48 -7.20
CA TRP A 248 27.02 30.35 -6.02
C TRP A 248 28.25 31.26 -6.00
N PHE A 249 28.07 32.50 -5.57
CA PHE A 249 29.18 33.41 -5.35
C PHE A 249 29.08 34.10 -3.99
N LEU A 250 30.23 34.34 -3.38
CA LEU A 250 30.37 35.13 -2.15
C LEU A 250 31.29 36.31 -2.45
N VAL A 251 30.82 37.53 -2.23
CA VAL A 251 31.63 38.74 -2.37
C VAL A 251 32.12 39.18 -0.98
N GLU A 252 33.43 39.22 -0.81
CA GLU A 252 34.07 39.65 0.44
C GLU A 252 34.50 41.11 0.38
N ASN A 253 34.60 41.73 1.58
CA ASN A 253 35.04 43.10 1.78
C ASN A 253 34.17 44.12 1.01
N VAL A 254 32.86 43.92 1.06
CA VAL A 254 31.90 44.91 0.58
C VAL A 254 31.98 46.14 1.49
N GLY A 255 32.27 47.31 0.91
CA GLY A 255 32.33 48.57 1.62
C GLY A 255 30.94 49.16 1.91
N GLU A 256 30.91 50.35 2.49
CA GLU A 256 29.64 51.08 2.72
C GLU A 256 29.02 51.58 1.41
N GLU A 257 29.84 51.82 0.38
CA GLU A 257 29.41 52.19 -0.95
C GLU A 257 29.36 50.97 -1.87
N LEU A 258 28.20 50.72 -2.46
CA LEU A 258 27.98 49.70 -3.48
C LEU A 258 28.01 50.35 -4.87
N ASP A 259 28.66 49.68 -5.81
CA ASP A 259 28.57 50.08 -7.23
C ASP A 259 27.11 49.94 -7.69
N PRO A 260 26.50 50.97 -8.30
CA PRO A 260 25.14 50.90 -8.84
C PRO A 260 24.92 49.74 -9.83
N SER A 261 25.98 49.21 -10.42
CA SER A 261 25.94 48.04 -11.31
C SER A 261 25.59 46.73 -10.59
N LEU A 262 25.62 46.71 -9.24
CA LEU A 262 25.25 45.57 -8.40
C LEU A 262 23.80 45.64 -7.88
N GLU A 263 23.06 46.71 -8.18
CA GLU A 263 21.64 46.89 -7.87
C GLU A 263 20.72 46.32 -8.97
#